data_AF-J9E5Y6-F1
#
_entry.id   AF-J9E5Y6-F1
#
_cell.length_a   1.000
_cell.length_b   1.000
_cell.length_c   1.000
_cell.angle_alpha   90.00
_cell.angle_beta   90.00
_cell.angle_gamma   90.00
#
_symmetry.space_group_name_H-M   'P 1'
#
loop_
_entity.id
_entity.type
_entity.pdbx_description
1 polymer ?
#
loop_
_entity_poly.entity_id
_entity_poly.type
_entity_poly.pdbx_seq_one_letter_code
_entity_poly.pdbx_strand_id
1 'polypeptide(L)'
;MPDLQRIILCLQAQSIVYKNYSEELSPYKYAGYGQLIKTIDLESKDDALFAEGGGRLLSAAVELCRYTLMSSALNAEQLRRDAGLEVST
;
A
#
# COMPACT_ATOMS: atom_id res chain seq x y z
N MET A 1 1.20 -2.88 21.38
CA MET A 1 0.98 -2.19 20.10
C MET A 1 2.29 -2.22 19.32
N PRO A 2 2.29 -2.58 18.02
CA PRO A 2 3.50 -2.46 17.21
C PRO A 2 3.93 -0.99 17.14
N ASP A 3 5.24 -0.77 17.04
CA ASP A 3 5.83 0.55 16.92
C ASP A 3 5.53 1.14 15.52
N LEU A 4 4.86 2.29 15.49
CA LEU A 4 4.44 2.97 14.25
C LEU A 4 5.61 3.25 13.31
N GLN A 5 6.77 3.64 13.85
CA GLN A 5 7.97 3.91 13.06
C GLN A 5 8.47 2.64 12.37
N ARG A 6 8.39 1.49 13.04
CA ARG A 6 8.76 0.20 12.43
C ARG A 6 7.84 -0.16 11.27
N ILE A 7 6.53 0.09 11.41
CA ILE A 7 5.56 -0.16 10.34
C ILE A 7 5.88 0.73 9.13
N ILE A 8 6.10 2.02 9.36
CA ILE A 8 6.47 2.97 8.29
C ILE A 8 7.74 2.50 7.57
N LEU A 9 8.77 2.11 8.32
CA LEU A 9 10.03 1.63 7.74
C LEU A 9 9.82 0.37 6.89
N CYS A 10 8.98 -0.57 7.35
CA CYS A 10 8.64 -1.77 6.58
C CYS A 10 7.89 -1.44 5.28
N LEU A 11 6.99 -0.46 5.28
CA LEU A 11 6.29 -0.03 4.06
C LEU A 11 7.25 0.62 3.08
N GLN A 12 8.12 1.52 3.56
CA GLN A 12 9.13 2.20 2.73
C GLN A 12 10.15 1.21 2.14
N ALA A 13 10.59 0.21 2.92
CA ALA A 13 11.46 -0.84 2.42
C ALA A 13 10.82 -1.61 1.26
N GLN A 14 9.53 -1.96 1.39
CA GLN A 14 8.79 -2.60 0.30
C GLN A 14 8.65 -1.67 -0.92
N SER A 15 8.41 -0.36 -0.73
CA SER A 15 8.39 0.62 -1.82
C SER A 15 9.71 0.63 -2.60
N ILE A 16 10.84 0.64 -1.89
CA ILE A 16 12.18 0.61 -2.50
C ILE A 16 12.38 -0.69 -3.30
N VAL A 17 11.97 -1.83 -2.75
CA VAL A 17 12.06 -3.13 -3.43
C VAL A 17 11.23 -3.14 -4.72
N TYR A 18 9.95 -2.73 -4.67
CA TYR A 18 9.10 -2.67 -5.87
C TYR A 18 9.56 -1.63 -6.88
N LYS A 19 10.11 -0.49 -6.42
CA LYS A 19 10.65 0.55 -7.31
C LYS A 19 11.87 0.05 -8.09
N ASN A 20 12.77 -0.68 -7.43
CA ASN A 20 14.06 -1.05 -8.00
C ASN A 20 14.04 -2.40 -8.73
N TYR A 21 13.15 -3.32 -8.35
CA TYR A 21 13.07 -4.69 -8.87
C TYR A 21 11.69 -5.00 -9.45
N SER A 22 11.09 -4.00 -10.08
CA SER A 22 9.72 -4.10 -10.63
C SER A 22 9.58 -5.21 -11.67
N GLU A 23 10.61 -5.43 -12.50
CA GLU A 23 10.60 -6.42 -13.57
C GLU A 23 10.58 -7.84 -12.99
N GLU A 24 11.46 -8.11 -12.02
CA GLU A 24 11.56 -9.40 -11.33
C GLU A 24 10.31 -9.71 -10.50
N LEU A 25 9.65 -8.68 -9.97
CA LEU A 25 8.46 -8.82 -9.14
C LEU A 25 7.15 -8.89 -9.97
N SER A 26 7.18 -8.48 -11.24
CA SER A 26 6.00 -8.42 -12.11
C SER A 26 5.20 -9.73 -12.25
N PRO A 27 5.78 -10.94 -12.12
CA PRO A 27 5.01 -12.20 -12.15
C PRO A 27 4.24 -12.49 -10.85
N TYR A 28 4.56 -11.80 -9.74
CA TYR A 28 4.01 -12.08 -8.41
C TYR A 28 2.99 -11.04 -7.98
N LYS A 29 1.93 -11.51 -7.32
CA LYS A 29 0.89 -10.65 -6.74
C LYS A 29 1.32 -10.13 -5.38
N TYR A 30 1.07 -8.86 -5.12
CA TYR A 30 1.24 -8.28 -3.80
C TYR A 30 0.11 -8.75 -2.87
N ALA A 31 0.44 -9.58 -1.88
CA ALA A 31 -0.52 -10.16 -0.96
C ALA A 31 -1.01 -9.19 0.14
N GLY A 32 -0.37 -8.02 0.28
CA GLY A 32 -0.62 -7.10 1.38
C GLY A 32 -1.81 -6.15 1.18
N TYR A 33 -2.49 -6.18 0.04
CA TYR A 33 -3.52 -5.18 -0.30
C TYR A 33 -4.65 -5.07 0.73
N GLY A 34 -5.15 -6.19 1.25
CA GLY A 34 -6.23 -6.19 2.23
C GLY A 34 -5.92 -5.35 3.48
N GLN A 35 -4.68 -5.39 3.99
CA GLN A 35 -4.28 -4.56 5.13
C GLN A 35 -3.88 -3.16 4.69
N LEU A 36 -3.19 -3.04 3.55
CA LEU A 36 -2.72 -1.76 3.03
C LEU A 36 -3.86 -0.78 2.75
N ILE A 37 -4.96 -1.25 2.15
CA ILE A 37 -6.15 -0.43 1.87
C ILE A 37 -6.86 -0.03 3.14
N LYS A 38 -6.99 -0.92 4.12
CA LYS A 38 -7.56 -0.56 5.44
C LYS A 38 -6.74 0.53 6.12
N THR A 39 -5.42 0.44 6.08
CA THR A 39 -4.53 1.48 6.62
C THR A 39 -4.74 2.81 5.89
N ILE A 40 -4.81 2.82 4.57
CA ILE A 40 -5.05 4.03 3.77
C ILE A 40 -6.41 4.64 4.13
N ASP A 41 -7.47 3.84 4.21
CA ASP A 41 -8.83 4.32 4.53
C ASP A 41 -8.89 4.94 5.93
N LEU A 42 -8.33 4.25 6.94
CA LEU A 42 -8.30 4.73 8.32
C LEU A 42 -7.52 6.04 8.45
N GLU A 43 -6.30 6.10 7.91
CA GLU A 43 -5.45 7.29 8.01
C GLU A 43 -6.00 8.47 7.20
N SER A 44 -6.70 8.21 6.08
CA SER A 44 -7.31 9.27 5.27
C SER A 44 -8.51 9.94 5.94
N LYS A 45 -9.09 9.28 6.94
CA LYS A 45 -10.23 9.76 7.73
C LYS A 45 -9.80 10.26 9.11
N ASP A 46 -8.51 10.24 9.42
CA ASP A 46 -8.01 10.71 10.71
C ASP A 46 -8.04 12.25 10.76
N ASP A 47 -8.74 12.79 11.76
CA ASP A 47 -8.84 14.23 11.98
C ASP A 47 -7.47 14.87 12.29
N ALA A 48 -6.50 14.08 12.78
CA ALA A 48 -5.13 14.52 13.05
C ALA A 48 -4.21 14.44 11.82
N LEU A 49 -4.73 14.14 10.62
CA LEU A 49 -3.95 13.96 9.40
C LEU A 49 -2.99 15.12 9.11
N PHE A 50 -3.41 16.35 9.39
CA PHE A 50 -2.65 17.58 9.14
C PHE A 50 -1.85 18.08 10.35
N ALA A 51 -1.82 17.34 11.45
CA ALA A 51 -0.97 17.65 12.59
C ALA A 51 0.50 17.36 12.28
N GLU A 52 1.43 17.93 13.06
CA GLU A 52 2.87 17.69 12.90
C GLU A 52 3.19 16.20 13.12
N GLY A 53 3.75 15.54 12.10
CA GLY A 53 3.99 14.10 12.09
C GLY A 53 2.79 13.25 11.68
N GLY A 54 1.61 13.85 11.49
CA GLY A 54 0.44 13.23 10.88
C GLY A 54 0.67 12.81 9.43
N GLY A 55 -0.10 11.83 8.95
CA GLY A 55 -0.09 11.39 7.56
C GLY A 55 1.17 10.65 7.09
N ARG A 56 2.18 10.46 7.94
CA ARG A 56 3.41 9.71 7.58
C ARG A 56 3.11 8.25 7.22
N LEU A 57 2.22 7.61 7.98
CA LEU A 57 1.80 6.24 7.68
C LEU A 57 0.97 6.19 6.40
N LEU A 58 0.01 7.11 6.22
CA LEU A 58 -0.74 7.25 4.98
C LEU A 58 0.20 7.39 3.77
N SER A 59 1.20 8.27 3.87
CA SER A 59 2.14 8.56 2.79
C SER A 59 2.93 7.31 2.41
N ALA A 60 3.47 6.59 3.39
CA ALA A 60 4.20 5.34 3.15
C ALA A 60 3.30 4.25 2.55
N ALA A 61 2.05 4.14 3.01
CA ALA A 61 1.09 3.16 2.50
C ALA A 61 0.67 3.45 1.05
N VAL A 62 0.36 4.70 0.73
CA VAL A 62 0.00 5.15 -0.63
C VAL A 62 1.17 4.97 -1.59
N GLU A 63 2.39 5.29 -1.16
CA GLU A 63 3.59 5.08 -1.97
C GLU A 63 3.77 3.59 -2.33
N LEU A 64 3.66 2.69 -1.34
CA LEU A 64 3.76 1.26 -1.58
C LEU A 64 2.65 0.76 -2.52
N CYS A 65 1.42 1.23 -2.32
CA CYS A 65 0.29 0.91 -3.19
C CYS A 65 0.58 1.32 -4.64
N ARG A 66 1.13 2.53 -4.84
CA ARG A 66 1.51 3.02 -6.17
C ARG A 66 2.57 2.13 -6.83
N TYR A 67 3.68 1.84 -6.17
CA TYR A 67 4.76 1.04 -6.79
C TYR A 67 4.35 -0.40 -7.07
N THR A 68 3.55 -1.01 -6.20
CA THR A 68 2.99 -2.36 -6.46
C THR A 68 2.07 -2.35 -7.68
N LEU A 69 1.18 -1.36 -7.81
CA LEU A 69 0.29 -1.22 -8.98
C LEU A 69 1.05 -0.94 -10.28
N MET A 70 2.13 -0.16 -10.22
CA MET A 70 2.97 0.10 -11.39
C MET A 70 3.74 -1.13 -11.86
N SER A 71 4.00 -2.10 -10.98
CA SER A 71 4.83 -3.26 -11.30
C SER A 71 4.16 -4.26 -12.23
N SER A 72 2.83 -4.42 -12.17
CA SER A 72 2.11 -5.40 -13.02
C SER A 72 0.59 -5.20 -12.97
N ALA A 73 -0.09 -5.53 -14.07
CA ALA A 73 -1.55 -5.59 -14.12
C ALA A 73 -2.13 -6.63 -13.12
N LEU A 74 -1.37 -7.69 -12.80
CA LEU A 74 -1.75 -8.70 -11.80
C LEU A 74 -1.99 -8.09 -10.42
N ASN A 75 -1.26 -7.02 -10.09
CA ASN A 75 -1.42 -6.31 -8.83
C ASN A 75 -2.69 -5.46 -8.82
N ALA A 76 -3.08 -4.86 -9.95
CA ALA A 76 -4.37 -4.18 -10.07
C ALA A 76 -5.54 -5.16 -9.91
N GLU A 77 -5.44 -6.36 -10.49
CA GLU A 77 -6.44 -7.41 -10.29
C GLU A 77 -6.52 -7.88 -8.83
N GLN A 78 -5.37 -8.04 -8.17
CA GLN A 78 -5.33 -8.46 -6.77
C GLN A 78 -5.91 -7.38 -5.86
N LEU A 79 -5.55 -6.11 -6.07
CA LEU A 79 -6.16 -4.98 -5.38
C LEU A 79 -7.68 -4.98 -5.54
N ARG A 80 -8.17 -5.16 -6.77
CA ARG A 80 -9.62 -5.19 -7.05
C ARG A 80 -10.33 -6.30 -6.27
N ARG A 81 -9.74 -7.49 -6.23
CA ARG A 81 -10.27 -8.64 -5.47
C ARG A 81 -10.28 -8.35 -3.96
N ASP A 82 -9.19 -7.83 -3.41
CA ASP A 82 -9.05 -7.62 -1.97
C ASP A 82 -9.82 -6.39 -1.46
N ALA A 83 -10.01 -5.37 -2.30
CA ALA A 83 -10.82 -4.19 -2.01
C ALA A 83 -12.33 -4.45 -2.20
N GLY A 84 -12.74 -5.64 -2.66
CA GLY A 84 -14.14 -5.98 -2.88
C GLY A 84 -14.80 -5.22 -4.02
N LEU A 85 -14.02 -4.71 -4.98
CA LEU A 85 -14.52 -4.05 -6.18
C LEU A 85 -14.91 -5.13 -7.20
N GLU A 86 -16.02 -5.84 -6.95
CA GLU A 86 -16.54 -6.81 -7.91
C GLU A 86 -16.88 -6.11 -9.25
N VAL A 87 -16.41 -6.69 -10.36
CA VAL A 87 -16.81 -6.24 -11.69
C VAL A 87 -18.20 -6.80 -11.94
N SER A 88 -19.23 -5.95 -11.80
CA SER A 88 -20.56 -6.27 -12.31
C SER A 88 -20.44 -6.53 -13.81
N THR A 89 -20.76 -7.76 -14.23
CA THR A 89 -20.84 -8.18 -15.63
C THR A 89 -22.16 -7.72 -16.24
#